data_AF-M5EY94-F1
#
_entry.id   AF-M5EY94-F1
#
_cell.length_a   1.000
_cell.length_b   1.000
_cell.length_c   1.000
_cell.angle_alpha   90.00
_cell.angle_beta   90.00
_cell.angle_gamma   90.00
#
_symmetry.space_group_name_H-M   'P 1'
#
loop_
_entity.id
_entity.type
_entity.pdbx_description
1 polymer ?
#
loop_
_entity_poly.entity_id
_entity_poly.type
_entity_poly.pdbx_seq_one_letter_code
_entity_poly.pdbx_strand_id
1 'polypeptide(L)'
;MMGFDPKTETITAATFQTFGRGSAIIASSTFTEFIVGKTIDEALQITDQDMADFLGALPHTTYSSLDRLILERGLRLMSEFFRAVRQAFEETPGFSRLVLVKASSP
;
A
#
# COMPACT_ATOMS: atom_id res chain seq x y z
N MET A 1 -4.98 -5.30 3.09
CA MET A 1 -4.74 -6.55 2.33
C MET A 1 -4.43 -6.17 0.89
N MET A 2 -3.38 -6.71 0.28
CA MET A 2 -3.07 -6.42 -1.12
C MET A 2 -2.93 -7.74 -1.88
N GLY A 3 -3.46 -7.77 -3.11
CA GLY A 3 -3.36 -8.87 -4.04
C GLY A 3 -2.56 -8.44 -5.26
N PHE A 4 -1.87 -9.39 -5.90
CA PHE A 4 -1.08 -9.14 -7.09
C PHE A 4 -1.10 -10.35 -8.03
N ASP A 5 -0.85 -10.11 -9.33
CA ASP A 5 -0.62 -11.17 -10.31
C ASP A 5 0.82 -11.69 -10.14
N PRO A 6 1.04 -12.99 -9.87
CA PRO A 6 2.38 -13.53 -9.64
C PRO A 6 3.26 -13.58 -10.91
N LYS A 7 2.70 -13.42 -12.10
CA LYS A 7 3.45 -13.43 -13.37
C LYS A 7 3.95 -12.05 -13.76
N THR A 8 3.08 -11.05 -13.60
CA THR A 8 3.37 -9.65 -14.01
C THR A 8 3.73 -8.76 -12.84
N GLU A 9 3.55 -9.26 -11.61
CA GLU A 9 3.75 -8.52 -10.36
C GLU A 9 2.86 -7.28 -10.26
N THR A 10 1.76 -7.26 -11.01
CA THR A 10 0.80 -6.17 -11.03
C THR A 10 -0.11 -6.24 -9.82
N ILE A 11 -0.26 -5.14 -9.10
CA ILE A 11 -1.17 -4.99 -7.97
C ILE A 11 -2.62 -5.05 -8.49
N THR A 12 -3.39 -6.06 -8.07
CA THR A 12 -4.79 -6.26 -8.48
C THR A 12 -5.79 -5.73 -7.47
N ALA A 13 -5.37 -5.59 -6.20
CA ALA A 13 -6.17 -4.99 -5.15
C ALA A 13 -5.24 -4.48 -4.04
N ALA A 14 -5.60 -3.37 -3.39
CA ALA A 14 -4.92 -2.88 -2.21
C ALA A 14 -5.93 -2.36 -1.18
N THR A 15 -5.67 -2.61 0.10
CA THR A 15 -6.39 -2.02 1.23
C THR A 15 -5.40 -1.68 2.33
N PHE A 16 -5.48 -0.45 2.83
CA PHE A 16 -4.72 0.03 3.97
C PHE A 16 -5.55 -0.04 5.24
N GLN A 17 -4.99 -0.65 6.27
CA GLN A 17 -5.50 -0.49 7.62
C GLN A 17 -4.69 0.64 8.26
N THR A 18 -5.34 1.78 8.49
CA THR A 18 -4.72 2.97 9.05
C THR A 18 -5.44 3.37 10.34
N PHE A 19 -4.75 4.07 11.23
CA PHE A 19 -5.32 4.69 12.42
C PHE A 19 -5.23 6.21 12.24
N GLY A 20 -6.36 6.92 12.34
CA GLY A 20 -6.35 8.36 12.17
C GLY A 20 -7.75 8.99 12.09
N ARG A 21 -7.79 10.33 12.02
CA ARG A 21 -9.01 11.11 11.75
C ARG A 21 -9.52 10.83 10.33
N GLY A 22 -10.74 11.27 10.01
CA GLY A 22 -11.39 11.01 8.72
C GLY A 22 -10.53 11.32 7.48
N SER A 23 -9.64 12.32 7.55
CA SER A 23 -8.67 12.65 6.49
C SER A 23 -7.74 11.48 6.17
N ALA A 24 -7.11 10.86 7.17
CA ALA A 24 -6.20 9.73 6.97
C ALA A 24 -6.90 8.53 6.32
N ILE A 25 -8.18 8.30 6.63
CA ILE A 25 -8.99 7.23 6.03
C ILE A 25 -9.23 7.51 4.55
N ILE A 26 -9.66 8.73 4.20
CA ILE A 26 -9.91 9.10 2.79
C ILE A 26 -8.59 9.03 2.01
N ALA A 27 -7.50 9.57 2.55
CA ALA A 27 -6.18 9.55 1.90
C ALA A 27 -5.73 8.12 1.61
N SER A 28 -5.91 7.24 2.59
CA SER A 28 -5.53 5.83 2.49
C SER A 28 -6.41 5.09 1.46
N SER A 29 -7.70 5.41 1.39
CA SER A 29 -8.60 4.83 0.39
C SER A 29 -8.21 5.26 -1.02
N THR A 30 -8.09 6.57 -1.28
CA THR A 30 -7.74 7.06 -2.61
C THR A 30 -6.36 6.54 -3.03
N PHE A 31 -5.42 6.46 -2.10
CA PHE A 31 -4.09 5.94 -2.37
C PHE A 31 -4.12 4.46 -2.80
N THR A 32 -5.00 3.63 -2.24
CA THR A 32 -5.15 2.25 -2.71
C THR A 32 -5.60 2.16 -4.16
N GLU A 33 -6.45 3.08 -4.61
CA GLU A 33 -6.90 3.15 -6.00
C GLU A 33 -5.75 3.59 -6.92
N PHE A 34 -4.89 4.51 -6.46
CA PHE A 34 -3.74 5.00 -7.22
C PHE A 34 -2.70 3.93 -7.56
N ILE A 35 -2.50 2.97 -6.66
CA ILE A 35 -1.47 1.92 -6.82
C ILE A 35 -1.99 0.65 -7.50
N VAL A 36 -3.30 0.46 -7.61
CA VAL A 36 -3.87 -0.68 -8.34
C VAL A 36 -3.57 -0.52 -9.84
N GLY A 37 -3.12 -1.61 -10.46
CA GLY A 37 -2.68 -1.63 -11.86
C GLY A 37 -1.20 -1.32 -12.07
N LYS A 38 -0.49 -0.83 -11.05
CA LYS A 38 0.99 -0.69 -11.08
C LYS A 38 1.67 -2.00 -10.73
N THR A 39 2.90 -2.21 -11.19
CA THR A 39 3.76 -3.28 -10.67
C THR A 39 4.26 -2.95 -9.27
N ILE A 40 4.71 -3.96 -8.53
CA ILE A 40 5.35 -3.76 -7.21
C ILE A 40 6.54 -2.80 -7.33
N ASP A 41 7.37 -2.95 -8.36
CA ASP A 41 8.52 -2.08 -8.61
C ASP A 41 8.11 -0.64 -8.90
N GLU A 42 7.09 -0.42 -9.74
CA GLU A 42 6.55 0.92 -9.99
C GLU A 42 6.00 1.56 -8.71
N ALA A 43 5.32 0.78 -7.86
CA ALA A 43 4.81 1.27 -6.60
C ALA A 43 5.93 1.63 -5.60
N LEU A 44 7.09 0.95 -5.67
CA LEU A 44 8.29 1.27 -4.87
C LEU A 44 8.98 2.56 -5.32
N GLN A 45 8.83 2.95 -6.58
CA GLN A 45 9.43 4.17 -7.13
C GLN A 45 8.57 5.42 -6.92
N ILE A 46 7.35 5.29 -6.37
CA ILE A 46 6.49 6.44 -6.06
C ILE A 46 7.22 7.38 -5.11
N THR A 47 7.42 8.62 -5.56
CA THR A 47 8.14 9.66 -4.82
C THR A 47 7.20 10.52 -3.97
N ASP A 48 7.78 11.29 -3.05
CA ASP A 48 7.04 12.31 -2.29
C ASP A 48 6.37 13.34 -3.20
N GLN A 49 6.95 13.62 -4.36
CA GLN A 49 6.37 14.53 -5.35
C GLN A 49 5.19 13.89 -6.06
N ASP A 50 5.28 12.63 -6.47
CA ASP A 50 4.14 11.89 -7.05
C ASP A 50 2.96 11.84 -6.06
N MET A 51 3.27 11.66 -4.78
CA MET A 51 2.28 11.70 -3.71
C MET A 51 1.72 13.11 -3.49
N ALA A 52 2.55 14.14 -3.58
CA ALA A 52 2.11 15.52 -3.47
C ALA A 52 1.24 15.93 -4.66
N ASP A 53 1.53 15.47 -5.88
CA ASP A 53 0.76 15.72 -7.09
C ASP A 53 -0.59 14.98 -7.04
N PHE A 54 -0.55 13.71 -6.64
CA PHE A 54 -1.74 12.90 -6.40
C PHE A 54 -2.68 13.52 -5.36
N LEU A 55 -2.14 13.97 -4.22
CA LEU A 55 -2.91 14.64 -3.17
C LEU A 55 -3.27 16.09 -3.53
N GLY A 56 -2.47 16.75 -4.38
CA GLY A 56 -2.65 18.13 -4.81
C GLY A 56 -3.77 18.29 -5.85
N ALA A 57 -4.10 17.22 -6.57
CA ALA A 57 -5.33 17.14 -7.37
C ALA A 57 -6.60 17.10 -6.49
N LEU A 58 -6.46 16.87 -5.19
CA LEU A 58 -7.56 16.87 -4.22
C LEU A 58 -7.67 18.24 -3.54
N PRO A 59 -8.85 18.65 -3.04
CA PRO A 59 -9.05 19.96 -2.45
C PRO A 59 -8.04 20.26 -1.33
N HIS A 60 -7.36 21.41 -1.39
CA HIS A 60 -6.24 21.82 -0.53
C HIS A 60 -6.50 21.78 1.00
N THR A 61 -7.74 21.56 1.43
CA THR A 61 -8.16 21.55 2.84
C THR A 61 -8.33 20.16 3.44
N THR A 62 -8.07 19.07 2.70
CA THR A 62 -8.43 17.72 3.16
C THR A 62 -7.32 16.94 3.88
N TYR A 63 -6.04 17.27 3.69
CA TYR A 63 -4.92 16.47 4.24
C TYR A 63 -3.83 17.31 4.90
N SER A 64 -3.38 16.85 6.07
CA SER A 64 -2.26 17.43 6.82
C SER A 64 -0.91 16.86 6.37
N SER A 65 0.20 17.51 6.71
CA SER A 65 1.55 16.97 6.52
C SER A 65 1.75 15.61 7.21
N LEU A 66 1.00 15.36 8.29
CA LEU A 66 0.97 14.07 8.99
C LEU A 66 0.28 12.99 8.15
N ASP A 67 -0.84 13.32 7.48
CA ASP A 67 -1.54 12.38 6.60
C ASP A 67 -0.63 11.95 5.44
N ARG A 68 0.13 12.89 4.85
CA ARG A 68 1.12 12.58 3.81
C ARG A 68 2.20 11.60 4.30
N LEU A 69 2.77 11.86 5.49
CA LEU A 69 3.79 11.00 6.08
C LEU A 69 3.27 9.59 6.37
N ILE A 70 2.03 9.46 6.84
CA ILE A 70 1.40 8.16 7.11
C ILE A 70 1.26 7.35 5.80
N LEU A 71 0.86 8.01 4.70
CA LEU A 71 0.72 7.34 3.41
C LEU A 71 2.06 6.90 2.83
N GLU A 72 3.06 7.78 2.84
CA GLU A 72 4.42 7.48 2.34
C GLU A 72 5.02 6.29 3.10
N ARG A 73 4.99 6.34 4.43
CA ARG A 73 5.51 5.27 5.28
C ARG A 73 4.71 3.99 5.13
N GLY A 74 3.38 4.11 5.00
CA GLY A 74 2.49 2.99 4.76
C GLY A 74 2.80 2.28 3.45
N LEU A 75 2.96 3.02 2.35
CA LEU A 75 3.34 2.48 1.05
C LEU A 75 4.66 1.73 1.14
N ARG A 76 5.71 2.39 1.67
CA ARG A 76 7.03 1.77 1.75
C ARG A 76 6.99 0.47 2.56
N LEU A 77 6.34 0.48 3.73
CA LEU A 77 6.21 -0.72 4.56
C LEU A 77 5.45 -1.84 3.85
N MET A 78 4.39 -1.51 3.13
CA MET A 78 3.62 -2.49 2.36
C MET A 78 4.46 -3.08 1.23
N SER A 79 5.11 -2.26 0.42
CA SER A 79 5.93 -2.74 -0.69
C SER A 79 7.09 -3.61 -0.22
N GLU A 80 7.74 -3.24 0.88
CA GLU A 80 8.79 -4.04 1.53
C GLU A 80 8.25 -5.37 2.04
N PHE A 81 7.07 -5.37 2.68
CA PHE A 81 6.40 -6.58 3.12
C PHE A 81 6.09 -7.52 1.94
N PHE A 82 5.57 -7.00 0.83
CA PHE A 82 5.27 -7.83 -0.35
C PHE A 82 6.53 -8.39 -1.00
N ARG A 83 7.60 -7.61 -1.06
CA ARG A 83 8.90 -8.10 -1.53
C ARG A 83 9.40 -9.27 -0.68
N ALA A 84 9.33 -9.14 0.64
CA ALA A 84 9.73 -10.19 1.57
C ALA A 84 8.83 -11.44 1.44
N VAL A 85 7.51 -11.24 1.31
CA VAL A 85 6.55 -12.34 1.11
C VAL A 85 6.85 -13.07 -0.20
N ARG A 86 7.05 -12.36 -1.31
CA ARG A 86 7.39 -12.94 -2.61
C ARG A 86 8.66 -13.78 -2.52
N GLN A 87 9.72 -13.22 -1.95
CA GLN A 87 10.98 -13.93 -1.76
C GLN A 87 10.74 -15.24 -0.99
N ALA A 88 9.95 -15.19 0.09
CA ALA A 88 9.60 -16.40 0.85
C ALA A 88 8.82 -17.43 0.02
N PHE A 89 7.94 -17.00 -0.89
CA PHE A 89 7.22 -17.89 -1.82
C PHE A 89 8.16 -18.55 -2.84
N GLU A 90 9.10 -17.79 -3.42
CA GLU A 90 10.08 -18.29 -4.38
C GLU A 90 11.03 -19.31 -3.73
N GLU A 91 11.43 -19.05 -2.49
CA GLU A 91 12.32 -19.92 -1.71
C GLU A 91 11.62 -21.16 -1.14
N THR A 92 10.27 -21.18 -1.10
CA THR A 92 9.49 -22.25 -0.46
C THR A 92 8.49 -22.92 -1.43
N PRO A 93 8.93 -23.93 -2.21
CA PRO A 93 8.05 -24.69 -3.10
C PRO A 93 6.87 -25.32 -2.33
N GLY A 94 5.64 -24.98 -2.73
CA GLY A 94 4.41 -25.51 -2.11
C GLY A 94 3.70 -24.54 -1.15
N PHE A 95 4.29 -23.38 -0.85
CA PHE A 95 3.58 -22.29 -0.18
C PHE A 95 2.57 -21.68 -1.17
N SER A 96 1.27 -21.73 -0.87
CA SER A 96 0.21 -21.33 -1.81
C SER A 96 -0.56 -20.07 -1.41
N ARG A 97 -0.43 -19.62 -0.14
CA ARG A 97 -1.18 -18.49 0.38
C ARG A 97 -0.57 -17.90 1.66
N LEU A 98 -0.51 -16.57 1.71
CA LEU A 98 -0.29 -15.82 2.94
C LEU A 98 -1.65 -15.52 3.61
N VAL A 99 -1.78 -15.85 4.90
CA VAL A 99 -2.95 -15.50 5.71
C VAL A 99 -2.52 -14.54 6.81
N LEU A 100 -2.94 -13.29 6.71
CA LEU A 100 -2.78 -12.32 7.79
C LEU A 100 -3.86 -12.59 8.85
N VAL A 101 -3.47 -13.22 9.95
CA VAL A 101 -4.36 -13.40 11.11
C VAL A 101 -4.24 -12.17 12.00
N LYS A 102 -5.35 -11.44 12.20
CA LYS A 102 -5.40 -10.40 13.22
C LYS A 102 -5.41 -11.10 14.58
N ALA A 103 -4.29 -11.06 15.29
CA ALA A 103 -4.26 -11.43 16.69
C ALA A 103 -5.06 -10.37 17.46
N SER A 104 -6.26 -10.72 17.90
CA SER A 104 -6.99 -9.95 18.91
C SER A 104 -6.38 -10.30 20.26
N SER A 105 -5.78 -9.33 20.94
CA SER A 105 -5.51 -9.48 22.37
C SER A 105 -6.86 -9.51 23.11
N PRO A 106 -7.05 -10.39 24.11
CA PRO A 106 -8.29 -10.46 24.90
C PRO A 106 -8.59 -9.15 25.63
#